data_AF-A0A0S8KSX0-F1
#
_entry.id   AF-A0A0S8KSX0-F1
#
_cell.length_a   1.000
_cell.length_b   1.000
_cell.length_c   1.000
_cell.angle_alpha   90.00
_cell.angle_beta   90.00
_cell.angle_gamma   90.00
#
_symmetry.space_group_name_H-M   'P 1'
#
loop_
_entity.id
_entity.type
_entity.pdbx_description
1 polymer ?
#
loop_
_entity_poly.entity_id
_entity_poly.type
_entity_poly.pdbx_seq_one_letter_code
_entity_poly.pdbx_strand_id
1 'polypeptide(L)'
;MKTEIQPAVSMDLQDRIDYRKLTLLQLAERIADGSDTKALKELHDERAIFYDQQKNTIHLAEYIAGLMNTKIARFWSGGNTQVLEDAYNLTLDKFFNIPTRLANSRQQGPQGPDCRYTFKAFIICAKDKLQEEPPANAIKAEIISAEILRRLITWHFLLSCLEARRQAQKLRRRYVCEINGKRMYLWLPWEVPGERCREWLEANIPDVDPRRPGERYRVQAVVDRLLTKRKILYLSELDRIGEKLPPSPYSVPSIIQEQISVKGLAETVADEKAKNIKHQRPAIRRLGKDKLRQLIRTVFSRLAYGNYVEKDIARPFGLSTATFSRFAGARWKKCGDDTVAAVPPDLWRNTAEVLSGHPDFVVAAEKAGVWKQVSQMSHIKNKTRRI
;
A
#
# COMPACT_ATOMS: atom_id res chain seq x y z
N MET A 1 -38.87 -29.50 49.36
CA MET A 1 -38.02 -28.32 49.64
C MET A 1 -36.79 -28.40 48.76
N LYS A 2 -36.78 -27.67 47.64
CA LYS A 2 -35.59 -27.46 46.81
C LYS A 2 -35.23 -25.99 46.96
N THR A 3 -34.08 -25.73 47.56
CA THR A 3 -33.54 -24.39 47.77
C THR A 3 -32.97 -23.90 46.44
N GLU A 4 -33.62 -22.93 45.82
CA GLU A 4 -33.06 -22.20 44.69
C GLU A 4 -31.96 -21.28 45.21
N ILE A 5 -30.71 -21.58 44.83
CA ILE A 5 -29.58 -20.68 45.04
C ILE A 5 -29.60 -19.68 43.88
N GLN A 6 -30.01 -18.45 44.16
CA GLN A 6 -29.79 -17.34 43.24
C GLN A 6 -28.28 -17.11 43.06
N PRO A 7 -27.76 -17.00 41.82
CA PRO A 7 -26.38 -16.60 41.61
C PRO A 7 -26.24 -15.12 41.96
N ALA A 8 -25.31 -14.83 42.85
CA ALA A 8 -24.96 -13.48 43.27
C ALA A 8 -24.59 -12.62 42.06
N VAL A 9 -25.32 -11.52 41.92
CA VAL A 9 -25.07 -10.42 41.00
C VAL A 9 -23.68 -9.84 41.30
N SER A 10 -22.71 -10.08 40.43
CA SER A 10 -21.41 -9.39 40.42
C SER A 10 -21.51 -8.10 39.60
N MET A 11 -22.43 -7.20 39.97
CA MET A 11 -22.51 -5.85 39.41
C MET A 11 -22.13 -4.82 40.48
N ASP A 12 -21.37 -3.81 40.05
CA ASP A 12 -21.12 -2.53 40.73
C ASP A 12 -20.02 -2.39 41.80
N LEU A 13 -18.77 -2.72 41.42
CA LEU A 13 -17.59 -2.01 41.96
C LEU A 13 -16.88 -1.09 40.95
N GLN A 14 -17.29 -1.11 39.68
CA GLN A 14 -16.67 -0.29 38.61
C GLN A 14 -17.19 1.17 38.54
N ASP A 15 -18.18 1.54 39.37
CA ASP A 15 -18.79 2.87 39.40
C ASP A 15 -18.28 3.78 40.53
N ARG A 16 -17.15 3.45 41.18
CA ARG A 16 -16.54 4.28 42.23
C ARG A 16 -15.20 4.93 41.89
N ILE A 17 -14.71 4.78 40.66
CA ILE A 17 -13.39 5.29 40.28
C ILE A 17 -13.55 6.67 39.65
N ASP A 18 -13.05 7.69 40.36
CA ASP A 18 -12.96 9.05 39.86
C ASP A 18 -11.73 9.20 38.95
N TYR A 19 -11.91 8.94 37.65
CA TYR A 19 -10.83 8.96 36.65
C TYR A 19 -10.13 10.33 36.54
N ARG A 20 -10.80 11.42 36.96
CA ARG A 20 -10.25 12.79 36.96
C ARG A 20 -9.16 12.99 38.02
N LYS A 21 -9.11 12.14 39.04
CA LYS A 21 -8.09 12.18 40.09
C LYS A 21 -6.90 11.27 39.83
N LEU A 22 -7.00 10.39 38.84
CA LEU A 22 -5.90 9.50 38.47
C LEU A 22 -4.80 10.29 37.74
N THR A 23 -3.54 9.92 37.97
CA THR A 23 -2.41 10.42 37.17
C THR A 23 -2.43 9.81 35.77
N LEU A 24 -1.70 10.41 34.84
CA LEU A 24 -1.56 9.87 33.48
C LEU A 24 -1.03 8.42 33.48
N LEU A 25 -0.08 8.13 34.36
CA LEU A 25 0.49 6.79 34.48
C LEU A 25 -0.55 5.78 34.99
N GLN A 26 -1.35 6.16 35.99
CA GLN A 26 -2.43 5.31 36.50
C GLN A 26 -3.52 5.07 35.46
N LEU A 27 -3.91 6.10 34.69
CA LEU A 27 -4.84 5.93 33.57
C LEU A 27 -4.29 4.94 32.54
N ALA A 28 -3.02 5.10 32.15
CA ALA A 28 -2.37 4.20 31.21
C ALA A 28 -2.30 2.75 31.71
N GLU A 29 -1.98 2.52 32.99
CA GLU A 29 -1.96 1.19 33.60
C GLU A 29 -3.33 0.51 33.53
N ARG A 30 -4.40 1.25 33.84
CA ARG A 30 -5.77 0.72 33.73
C ARG A 30 -6.15 0.37 32.30
N ILE A 31 -5.73 1.16 31.32
CA ILE A 31 -5.94 0.86 29.89
C ILE A 31 -5.16 -0.41 29.52
N ALA A 32 -3.86 -0.44 29.81
CA ALA A 32 -2.94 -1.49 29.41
C ALA A 32 -3.28 -2.87 30.00
N ASP A 33 -3.62 -2.91 31.29
CA ASP A 33 -3.79 -4.15 32.05
C ASP A 33 -5.26 -4.50 32.26
N GLY A 34 -6.11 -3.49 32.49
CA GLY A 34 -7.54 -3.66 32.72
C GLY A 34 -8.41 -3.63 31.46
N SER A 35 -7.86 -3.21 30.31
CA SER A 35 -8.67 -2.90 29.11
C SER A 35 -9.79 -1.91 29.42
N ASP A 36 -9.52 -0.97 30.33
CA ASP A 36 -10.50 -0.04 30.89
C ASP A 36 -10.87 1.05 29.88
N THR A 37 -12.02 0.90 29.23
CA THR A 37 -12.52 1.84 28.21
C THR A 37 -12.91 3.19 28.80
N LYS A 38 -13.30 3.26 30.08
CA LYS A 38 -13.60 4.53 30.77
C LYS A 38 -12.30 5.31 31.02
N ALA A 39 -11.23 4.64 31.44
CA ALA A 39 -9.90 5.26 31.56
C ALA A 39 -9.37 5.77 30.22
N LEU A 40 -9.58 5.00 29.15
CA LEU A 40 -9.22 5.41 27.79
C LEU A 40 -9.98 6.67 27.35
N LYS A 41 -11.30 6.68 27.59
CA LYS A 41 -12.15 7.83 27.28
C LYS A 41 -11.72 9.08 28.03
N GLU A 42 -11.48 8.99 29.34
CA GLU A 42 -10.97 10.10 30.15
C GLU A 42 -9.67 10.68 29.55
N LEU A 43 -8.70 9.81 29.22
CA LEU A 43 -7.41 10.23 28.67
C LEU A 43 -7.56 10.96 27.32
N HIS A 44 -8.50 10.54 26.48
CA HIS A 44 -8.69 11.11 25.15
C HIS A 44 -9.58 12.36 25.14
N ASP A 45 -10.72 12.29 25.81
CA ASP A 45 -11.82 13.24 25.65
C ASP A 45 -11.75 14.36 26.70
N GLU A 46 -11.23 14.07 27.90
CA GLU A 46 -11.31 15.00 29.04
C GLU A 46 -9.94 15.61 29.39
N ARG A 47 -8.84 14.89 29.15
CA ARG A 47 -7.49 15.33 29.53
C ARG A 47 -6.80 16.19 28.46
N ALA A 48 -6.82 17.51 28.67
CA ALA A 48 -6.06 18.49 27.88
C ALA A 48 -4.59 18.58 28.35
N ILE A 49 -3.82 17.50 28.16
CA ILE A 49 -2.41 17.40 28.62
C ILE A 49 -1.39 17.59 27.48
N PHE A 50 -1.87 17.84 26.27
CA PHE A 50 -1.03 18.05 25.09
C PHE A 50 -0.88 19.55 24.83
N TYR A 51 0.15 19.95 24.08
CA TYR A 51 0.38 21.36 23.77
C TYR A 51 0.37 21.57 22.26
N ASP A 52 -0.33 22.61 21.81
CA ASP A 52 -0.25 23.10 20.43
C ASP A 52 1.05 23.93 20.20
N GLN A 53 1.19 24.50 19.00
CA GLN A 53 2.33 25.35 18.65
C GLN A 53 2.38 26.66 19.45
N GLN A 54 1.23 27.10 19.99
CA GLN A 54 1.07 28.31 20.80
C GLN A 54 1.16 28.01 22.30
N LYS A 55 1.44 26.75 22.69
CA LYS A 55 1.48 26.24 24.07
C LYS A 55 0.12 26.22 24.78
N ASN A 56 -0.98 26.27 24.04
CA ASN A 56 -2.30 26.01 24.59
C ASN A 56 -2.46 24.51 24.87
N THR A 57 -3.18 24.18 25.94
CA THR A 57 -3.52 22.81 26.28
C THR A 57 -4.60 22.28 25.35
N ILE A 58 -4.36 21.13 24.72
CA ILE A 58 -5.26 20.49 23.75
C ILE A 58 -5.43 19.00 24.05
N HIS A 59 -6.45 18.39 23.46
CA HIS A 59 -6.75 16.96 23.60
C HIS A 59 -5.88 16.10 22.68
N LEU A 60 -5.88 14.77 22.88
CA LEU A 60 -5.02 13.87 22.09
C LEU A 60 -5.32 13.94 20.59
N ALA A 61 -6.60 13.85 20.21
CA ALA A 61 -7.00 13.85 18.81
C ALA A 61 -6.59 15.16 18.13
N GLU A 62 -6.78 16.28 18.82
CA GLU A 62 -6.36 17.62 18.37
C GLU A 62 -4.84 17.71 18.24
N TYR A 63 -4.08 17.10 19.16
CA TYR A 63 -2.62 17.04 19.06
C TYR A 63 -2.18 16.28 17.81
N ILE A 64 -2.77 15.12 17.52
CA ILE A 64 -2.48 14.34 16.31
C ILE A 64 -2.89 15.11 15.05
N ALA A 65 -4.04 15.80 15.06
CA ALA A 65 -4.45 16.68 13.97
C ALA A 65 -3.46 17.84 13.78
N GLY A 66 -2.98 18.42 14.88
CA GLY A 66 -1.93 19.43 14.90
C GLY A 66 -0.63 18.96 14.26
N LEU A 67 -0.26 17.68 14.43
CA LEU A 67 0.90 17.09 13.78
C LEU A 67 0.79 17.13 12.25
N MET A 68 -0.39 16.89 11.67
CA MET A 68 -0.59 16.94 10.20
C MET A 68 -0.21 18.29 9.59
N ASN A 69 -0.41 19.37 10.36
CA ASN A 69 -0.15 20.74 9.92
C ASN A 69 1.33 21.14 10.00
N THR A 70 2.17 20.31 10.60
CA THR A 70 3.60 20.62 10.75
C THR A 70 4.37 20.45 9.42
N LYS A 71 5.41 21.27 9.23
CA LYS A 71 6.34 21.12 8.08
C LYS A 71 6.99 19.74 8.05
N ILE A 72 7.28 19.18 9.23
CA ILE A 72 7.90 17.88 9.40
C ILE A 72 6.97 16.75 8.94
N ALA A 73 5.67 16.82 9.27
CA ALA A 73 4.71 15.84 8.79
C ALA A 73 4.60 15.82 7.27
N ARG A 74 4.58 17.00 6.62
CA ARG A 74 4.61 17.10 5.14
C ARG A 74 5.86 16.45 4.56
N PHE A 75 7.01 16.60 5.22
CA PHE A 75 8.23 15.92 4.81
C PHE A 75 8.10 14.39 4.94
N TRP A 76 7.54 13.89 6.05
CA TRP A 76 7.33 12.45 6.26
C TRP A 76 6.35 11.84 5.26
N SER A 77 5.26 12.53 4.94
CA SER A 77 4.27 12.09 3.96
C SER A 77 4.72 12.23 2.50
N GLY A 78 5.86 12.91 2.26
CA GLY A 78 6.31 13.24 0.91
C GLY A 78 5.43 14.29 0.21
N GLY A 79 4.76 15.14 0.98
CA GLY A 79 3.87 16.19 0.50
C GLY A 79 2.49 15.69 0.05
N ASN A 80 2.17 14.40 0.25
CA ASN A 80 0.87 13.85 -0.13
C ASN A 80 -0.15 14.02 1.02
N THR A 81 -1.26 14.72 0.75
CA THR A 81 -2.33 14.97 1.72
C THR A 81 -3.08 13.70 2.12
N GLN A 82 -3.38 12.81 1.17
CA GLN A 82 -4.04 11.54 1.48
C GLN A 82 -3.20 10.68 2.43
N VAL A 83 -1.88 10.65 2.23
CA VAL A 83 -0.96 9.94 3.13
C VAL A 83 -0.99 10.53 4.55
N LEU A 84 -1.21 11.84 4.71
CA LEU A 84 -1.34 12.47 6.02
C LEU A 84 -2.66 12.08 6.70
N GLU A 85 -3.77 12.06 5.96
CA GLU A 85 -5.07 11.63 6.47
C GLU A 85 -5.06 10.15 6.87
N ASP A 86 -4.49 9.29 6.03
CA ASP A 86 -4.31 7.87 6.33
C ASP A 86 -3.41 7.68 7.56
N ALA A 87 -2.32 8.47 7.68
CA ALA A 87 -1.43 8.42 8.83
C ALA A 87 -2.11 8.90 10.12
N TYR A 88 -2.97 9.91 10.03
CA TYR A 88 -3.80 10.38 11.14
C TYR A 88 -4.71 9.26 11.64
N ASN A 89 -5.48 8.63 10.75
CA ASN A 89 -6.38 7.52 11.08
C ASN A 89 -5.62 6.32 11.68
N LEU A 90 -4.52 5.90 11.05
CA LEU A 90 -3.66 4.83 11.56
C LEU A 90 -3.08 5.14 12.93
N THR A 91 -2.83 6.40 13.25
CA THR A 91 -2.33 6.81 14.56
C THR A 91 -3.44 6.81 15.58
N LEU A 92 -4.63 7.32 15.24
CA LEU A 92 -5.81 7.19 16.11
C LEU A 92 -6.07 5.72 16.44
N ASP A 93 -6.09 4.83 15.46
CA ASP A 93 -6.31 3.40 15.71
C ASP A 93 -5.32 2.83 16.75
N LYS A 94 -4.04 3.23 16.69
CA LYS A 94 -2.98 2.76 17.61
C LYS A 94 -3.17 3.21 19.05
N PHE A 95 -3.95 4.26 19.30
CA PHE A 95 -4.18 4.82 20.63
C PHE A 95 -5.62 4.61 21.12
N PHE A 96 -6.61 4.50 20.24
CA PHE A 96 -8.03 4.45 20.60
C PHE A 96 -8.64 3.04 20.57
N ASN A 97 -8.01 2.07 19.89
CA ASN A 97 -8.62 0.76 19.68
C ASN A 97 -8.28 -0.23 20.80
N ILE A 98 -9.26 -0.56 21.66
CA ILE A 98 -9.21 -1.70 22.59
C ILE A 98 -9.96 -2.87 21.95
N PRO A 99 -9.26 -3.96 21.55
CA PRO A 99 -9.92 -5.13 20.98
C PRO A 99 -10.90 -5.75 21.98
N THR A 100 -12.18 -5.81 21.61
CA THR A 100 -13.18 -6.51 22.43
C THR A 100 -13.01 -8.02 22.26
N ARG A 101 -12.81 -8.75 23.36
CA ARG A 101 -12.63 -10.22 23.37
C ARG A 101 -13.79 -11.04 22.76
N LEU A 102 -14.92 -10.40 22.43
CA LEU A 102 -16.12 -11.03 21.87
C LEU A 102 -16.08 -11.29 20.36
N ALA A 103 -14.95 -11.07 19.69
CA ALA A 103 -14.77 -11.33 18.25
C ALA A 103 -14.65 -12.84 17.92
N ASN A 104 -15.68 -13.62 18.28
CA ASN A 104 -15.87 -15.00 17.82
C ASN A 104 -16.64 -15.07 16.49
N SER A 105 -17.02 -13.95 15.88
CA SER A 105 -17.68 -13.95 14.57
C SER A 105 -16.64 -13.80 13.45
N ARG A 106 -16.56 -14.81 12.58
CA ARG A 106 -15.75 -14.85 11.34
C ARG A 106 -16.09 -13.75 10.30
N GLN A 107 -16.83 -12.71 10.69
CA GLN A 107 -17.40 -11.68 9.82
C GLN A 107 -16.94 -10.26 10.13
N GLN A 108 -16.25 -10.02 11.25
CA GLN A 108 -15.68 -8.69 11.50
C GLN A 108 -14.28 -8.63 10.87
N GLY A 109 -14.05 -7.59 10.07
CA GLY A 109 -12.75 -7.31 9.44
C GLY A 109 -11.62 -7.19 10.46
N PRO A 110 -10.38 -6.99 10.00
CA PRO A 110 -9.23 -6.89 10.90
C PRO A 110 -9.50 -5.81 11.96
N GLN A 111 -9.62 -6.21 13.24
CA GLN A 111 -9.59 -5.29 14.36
C GLN A 111 -8.25 -4.56 14.27
N GLY A 112 -8.27 -3.23 14.33
CA GLY A 112 -7.07 -2.40 14.22
C GLY A 112 -5.99 -2.77 15.25
N PRO A 113 -4.86 -2.05 15.26
CA PRO A 113 -3.82 -2.25 16.27
C PRO A 113 -4.37 -2.12 17.70
N ASP A 114 -3.94 -3.01 18.60
CA ASP A 114 -4.37 -3.02 20.01
C ASP A 114 -3.61 -1.94 20.79
N CYS A 115 -4.32 -0.90 21.24
CA CYS A 115 -3.71 0.25 21.89
C CYS A 115 -3.04 -0.08 23.22
N ARG A 116 -3.41 -1.20 23.86
CA ARG A 116 -2.82 -1.64 25.14
C ARG A 116 -1.32 -1.84 25.02
N TYR A 117 -0.82 -2.31 23.87
CA TYR A 117 0.63 -2.45 23.67
C TYR A 117 1.34 -1.11 23.60
N THR A 118 0.70 -0.10 22.99
CA THR A 118 1.23 1.27 22.95
C THR A 118 1.32 1.86 24.35
N PHE A 119 0.27 1.70 25.16
CA PHE A 119 0.26 2.16 26.55
C PHE A 119 1.23 1.38 27.45
N LYS A 120 1.45 0.07 27.22
CA LYS A 120 2.50 -0.68 27.92
C LYS A 120 3.90 -0.13 27.65
N ALA A 121 4.21 0.18 26.39
CA ALA A 121 5.48 0.80 26.03
C ALA A 121 5.65 2.16 26.71
N PHE A 122 4.58 2.98 26.74
CA PHE A 122 4.56 4.23 27.48
C PHE A 122 4.86 4.05 28.98
N ILE A 123 4.16 3.12 29.65
CA ILE A 123 4.31 2.86 31.09
C ILE A 123 5.75 2.47 31.42
N ILE A 124 6.36 1.58 30.64
CA ILE A 124 7.75 1.15 30.84
C ILE A 124 8.68 2.37 30.74
N CYS A 125 8.62 3.12 29.63
CA CYS A 125 9.48 4.28 29.44
C CYS A 125 9.26 5.37 30.50
N ALA A 126 8.02 5.58 30.93
CA ALA A 126 7.70 6.56 31.97
C ALA A 126 8.24 6.14 33.33
N LYS A 127 8.06 4.87 33.72
CA LYS A 127 8.58 4.35 34.99
C LYS A 127 10.10 4.41 35.05
N ASP A 128 10.77 3.97 33.99
CA ASP A 128 12.24 4.01 33.91
C ASP A 128 12.74 5.46 34.06
N LYS A 129 12.13 6.41 33.34
CA LYS A 129 12.55 7.81 33.40
C LYS A 129 12.29 8.46 34.77
N LEU A 130 11.17 8.14 35.40
CA LEU A 130 10.83 8.64 36.74
C LEU A 130 11.69 8.01 37.84
N GLN A 131 12.25 6.82 37.60
CA GLN A 131 13.21 6.19 38.51
C GLN A 131 14.62 6.80 38.36
N GLU A 132 15.06 7.04 37.12
CA GLU A 132 16.34 7.70 36.84
C GLU A 132 16.38 9.15 37.37
N GLU A 133 15.29 9.89 37.20
CA GLU A 133 15.14 11.28 37.63
C GLU A 133 13.88 11.44 38.49
N PRO A 134 13.94 11.11 39.79
CA PRO A 134 12.79 11.22 40.68
C PRO A 134 12.24 12.66 40.73
N PRO A 135 10.95 12.87 40.43
CA PRO A 135 10.37 14.20 40.41
C PRO A 135 10.18 14.74 41.82
N ALA A 136 10.36 16.05 42.00
CA ALA A 136 10.17 16.72 43.29
C ALA A 136 8.74 16.63 43.84
N ASN A 137 7.74 16.47 42.97
CA ASN A 137 6.32 16.36 43.34
C ASN A 137 5.49 15.68 42.22
N ALA A 138 4.23 15.36 42.54
CA ALA A 138 3.30 14.69 41.62
C ALA A 138 3.03 15.51 40.34
N ILE A 139 3.00 16.84 40.41
CA ILE A 139 2.80 17.70 39.24
C ILE A 139 3.97 17.55 38.27
N LYS A 140 5.21 17.54 38.79
CA LYS A 140 6.39 17.34 37.96
C LYS A 140 6.42 15.94 37.33
N ALA A 141 5.98 14.92 38.06
CA ALA A 141 5.82 13.56 37.55
C ALA A 141 4.83 13.50 36.36
N GLU A 142 3.70 14.21 36.48
CA GLU A 142 2.68 14.30 35.44
C GLU A 142 3.22 14.98 34.18
N ILE A 143 3.95 16.09 34.33
CA ILE A 143 4.57 16.80 33.20
C ILE A 143 5.57 15.91 32.45
N ILE A 144 6.44 15.20 33.18
CA ILE A 144 7.41 14.27 32.58
C ILE A 144 6.66 13.16 31.81
N SER A 145 5.63 12.59 32.42
CA SER A 145 4.81 11.55 31.81
C SER A 145 4.12 12.04 30.53
N ALA A 146 3.53 13.24 30.56
CA ALA A 146 2.88 13.85 29.39
C ALA A 146 3.89 14.12 28.25
N GLU A 147 5.13 14.51 28.57
CA GLU A 147 6.19 14.67 27.56
C GLU A 147 6.57 13.33 26.90
N ILE A 148 6.74 12.27 27.69
CA ILE A 148 7.07 10.94 27.16
C ILE A 148 5.95 10.45 26.25
N LEU A 149 4.68 10.60 26.66
CA LEU A 149 3.53 10.23 25.86
C LEU A 149 3.49 11.01 24.53
N ARG A 150 3.70 12.33 24.57
CA ARG A 150 3.78 13.17 23.36
C ARG A 150 4.86 12.70 22.38
N ARG A 151 6.06 12.41 22.88
CA ARG A 151 7.16 11.89 22.06
C ARG A 151 6.79 10.55 21.42
N LEU A 152 6.15 9.66 22.19
CA LEU A 152 5.68 8.38 21.69
C LEU A 152 4.62 8.54 20.59
N ILE A 153 3.62 9.40 20.79
CA ILE A 153 2.59 9.70 19.78
C ILE A 153 3.22 10.28 18.52
N THR A 154 4.13 11.24 18.64
CA THR A 154 4.83 11.84 17.50
C THR A 154 5.62 10.78 16.73
N TRP A 155 6.29 9.88 17.43
CA TRP A 155 7.00 8.75 16.84
C TRP A 155 6.06 7.80 16.10
N HIS A 156 4.93 7.44 16.70
CA HIS A 156 3.92 6.60 16.06
C HIS A 156 3.29 7.28 14.85
N PHE A 157 3.08 8.59 14.89
CA PHE A 157 2.60 9.36 13.74
C PHE A 157 3.61 9.34 12.58
N LEU A 158 4.91 9.51 12.85
CA LEU A 158 5.95 9.29 11.84
C LEU A 158 5.87 7.88 11.24
N LEU A 159 5.76 6.84 12.08
CA LEU A 159 5.65 5.47 11.60
C LEU A 159 4.38 5.25 10.76
N SER A 160 3.26 5.86 11.16
CA SER A 160 2.01 5.86 10.39
C SER A 160 2.16 6.59 9.06
N CYS A 161 2.87 7.72 9.00
CA CYS A 161 3.20 8.38 7.73
C CYS A 161 4.00 7.45 6.81
N LEU A 162 5.00 6.75 7.34
CA LEU A 162 5.77 5.79 6.55
C LEU A 162 4.92 4.60 6.09
N GLU A 163 4.00 4.13 6.94
CA GLU A 163 3.07 3.05 6.63
C GLU A 163 2.04 3.45 5.57
N ALA A 164 1.32 4.55 5.78
CA ALA A 164 0.39 5.14 4.82
C ALA A 164 1.08 5.40 3.47
N ARG A 165 2.29 5.96 3.48
CA ARG A 165 3.04 6.21 2.25
C ARG A 165 3.39 4.90 1.53
N ARG A 166 3.66 3.83 2.27
CA ARG A 166 3.86 2.48 1.68
C ARG A 166 2.55 1.91 1.14
N GLN A 167 1.42 2.11 1.81
CA GLN A 167 0.10 1.62 1.37
C GLN A 167 -0.40 2.37 0.13
N ALA A 168 -0.20 3.69 0.09
CA ALA A 168 -0.50 4.54 -1.07
C ALA A 168 0.30 4.10 -2.31
N GLN A 169 1.49 3.53 -2.11
CA GLN A 169 2.25 2.86 -3.15
C GLN A 169 1.69 1.44 -3.36
N LYS A 170 0.53 1.36 -4.03
CA LYS A 170 -0.29 0.16 -4.30
C LYS A 170 0.47 -1.05 -4.90
N LEU A 171 1.71 -0.85 -5.35
CA LEU A 171 2.58 -1.85 -5.92
C LEU A 171 3.73 -2.19 -4.97
N ARG A 172 3.47 -2.66 -3.74
CA ARG A 172 4.54 -3.13 -2.84
C ARG A 172 4.27 -4.53 -2.29
N ARG A 173 5.35 -5.30 -2.09
CA ARG A 173 5.34 -6.63 -1.47
C ARG A 173 6.34 -6.70 -0.32
N ARG A 174 6.05 -7.52 0.69
CA ARG A 174 7.04 -7.90 1.71
C ARG A 174 8.05 -8.85 1.09
N TYR A 175 9.32 -8.52 1.23
CA TYR A 175 10.44 -9.38 0.86
C TYR A 175 11.23 -9.73 2.11
N VAL A 176 11.48 -11.01 2.29
CA VAL A 176 12.34 -11.52 3.36
C VAL A 176 13.73 -11.67 2.77
N CYS A 177 14.62 -10.74 3.12
CA CYS A 177 16.02 -10.81 2.75
C CYS A 177 16.74 -11.66 3.80
N GLU A 178 17.33 -12.77 3.39
CA GLU A 178 18.18 -13.60 4.26
C GLU A 178 19.65 -13.35 3.92
N ILE A 179 20.39 -12.82 4.90
CA ILE A 179 21.82 -12.51 4.81
C ILE A 179 22.48 -13.13 6.04
N ASN A 180 23.48 -13.99 5.84
CA ASN A 180 24.23 -14.66 6.91
C ASN A 180 23.32 -15.37 7.95
N GLY A 181 22.27 -16.05 7.47
CA GLY A 181 21.31 -16.81 8.29
C GLY A 181 20.35 -15.96 9.13
N LYS A 182 20.34 -14.63 8.96
CA LYS A 182 19.36 -13.73 9.60
C LYS A 182 18.39 -13.16 8.60
N ARG A 183 17.13 -13.06 9.02
CA ARG A 183 16.02 -12.55 8.19
C ARG A 183 15.79 -11.07 8.46
N MET A 184 15.79 -10.28 7.39
CA MET A 184 15.43 -8.87 7.39
C MET A 184 14.18 -8.66 6.51
N TYR A 185 13.16 -8.03 7.07
CA TYR A 185 11.90 -7.78 6.38
C TYR A 185 11.91 -6.40 5.72
N LEU A 186 11.90 -6.40 4.39
CA LEU A 186 11.91 -5.21 3.54
C LEU A 186 10.59 -5.06 2.79
N TRP A 187 10.22 -3.83 2.52
CA TRP A 187 9.11 -3.48 1.64
C TRP A 187 9.64 -3.02 0.30
N LEU A 188 9.33 -3.77 -0.75
CA LEU A 188 9.82 -3.49 -2.10
C LEU A 188 8.68 -3.25 -3.07
N PRO A 189 8.91 -2.47 -4.13
CA PRO A 189 7.97 -2.34 -5.22
C PRO A 189 7.74 -3.70 -5.91
N TRP A 190 6.54 -3.91 -6.44
CA TRP A 190 6.18 -5.11 -7.21
C TRP A 190 7.03 -5.23 -8.48
N GLU A 191 7.48 -4.10 -9.00
CA GLU A 191 8.28 -3.94 -10.21
C GLU A 191 9.66 -4.58 -10.12
N VAL A 192 10.15 -4.86 -8.89
CA VAL A 192 11.37 -5.64 -8.68
C VAL A 192 10.97 -7.10 -8.46
N PRO A 193 11.23 -8.03 -9.40
CA PRO A 193 10.89 -9.45 -9.25
C PRO A 193 11.62 -10.10 -8.07
N GLY A 194 11.07 -11.21 -7.54
CA GLY A 194 11.65 -11.94 -6.38
C GLY A 194 13.11 -12.32 -6.60
N GLU A 195 13.37 -12.87 -7.77
CA GLU A 195 14.64 -13.45 -8.18
C GLU A 195 15.74 -12.40 -8.31
N ARG A 196 15.42 -11.21 -8.83
CA ARG A 196 16.37 -10.10 -9.03
C ARG A 196 16.51 -9.18 -7.83
N CYS A 197 15.72 -9.42 -6.79
CA CYS A 197 15.68 -8.56 -5.63
C CYS A 197 17.00 -8.58 -4.84
N ARG A 198 17.59 -9.77 -4.66
CA ARG A 198 18.85 -9.91 -3.95
C ARG A 198 19.96 -9.17 -4.71
N GLU A 199 20.10 -9.44 -6.01
CA GLU A 199 21.06 -8.76 -6.89
C GLU A 199 20.88 -7.24 -6.86
N TRP A 200 19.63 -6.76 -6.90
CA TRP A 200 19.34 -5.33 -6.84
C TRP A 200 19.76 -4.72 -5.49
N LEU A 201 19.48 -5.40 -4.38
CA LEU A 201 19.89 -4.94 -3.05
C LEU A 201 21.42 -4.89 -2.92
N GLU A 202 22.11 -5.93 -3.38
CA GLU A 202 23.58 -6.01 -3.36
C GLU A 202 24.22 -4.93 -4.25
N ALA A 203 23.65 -4.67 -5.43
CA ALA A 203 24.16 -3.66 -6.36
C ALA A 203 23.92 -2.21 -5.90
N ASN A 204 22.89 -1.97 -5.08
CA ASN A 204 22.48 -0.60 -4.71
C ASN A 204 22.77 -0.23 -3.26
N ILE A 205 23.06 -1.21 -2.41
CA ILE A 205 23.24 -1.01 -0.97
C ILE A 205 24.49 -1.78 -0.52
N PRO A 206 25.65 -1.11 -0.42
CA PRO A 206 26.85 -1.77 0.08
C PRO A 206 26.71 -2.11 1.58
N ASP A 207 27.43 -3.16 1.98
CA ASP A 207 27.67 -3.57 3.38
C ASP A 207 26.39 -3.70 4.22
N VAL A 208 25.41 -4.43 3.69
CA VAL A 208 24.18 -4.75 4.42
C VAL A 208 24.46 -5.76 5.53
N ASP A 209 24.34 -5.32 6.78
CA ASP A 209 24.47 -6.18 7.96
C ASP A 209 23.18 -6.18 8.80
N PRO A 210 22.38 -7.25 8.78
CA PRO A 210 21.17 -7.36 9.59
C PRO A 210 21.40 -7.24 11.10
N ARG A 211 22.64 -7.36 11.59
CA ARG A 211 22.99 -7.23 13.01
C ARG A 211 23.26 -5.79 13.42
N ARG A 212 23.54 -4.90 12.47
CA ARG A 212 23.84 -3.50 12.76
C ARG A 212 22.56 -2.79 13.27
N PRO A 213 22.60 -2.11 14.44
CA PRO A 213 21.46 -1.35 14.94
C PRO A 213 20.99 -0.33 13.90
N GLY A 214 19.68 -0.31 13.62
CA GLY A 214 19.10 0.60 12.64
C GLY A 214 19.27 0.19 11.17
N GLU A 215 19.95 -0.92 10.87
CA GLU A 215 20.24 -1.31 9.48
C GLU A 215 18.98 -1.48 8.65
N ARG A 216 17.94 -2.10 9.21
CA ARG A 216 16.64 -2.24 8.55
C ARG A 216 16.09 -0.89 8.10
N TYR A 217 16.20 0.14 8.93
CA TYR A 217 15.74 1.49 8.60
C TYR A 217 16.63 2.12 7.54
N ARG A 218 17.95 1.94 7.61
CA ARG A 218 18.91 2.40 6.59
C ARG A 218 18.60 1.79 5.23
N VAL A 219 18.51 0.46 5.16
CA VAL A 219 18.22 -0.28 3.94
C VAL A 219 16.86 0.12 3.39
N GLN A 220 15.83 0.18 4.24
CA GLN A 220 14.50 0.63 3.80
C GLN A 220 14.49 2.09 3.34
N ALA A 221 15.27 2.98 3.96
CA ALA A 221 15.39 4.37 3.53
C ALA A 221 16.11 4.49 2.19
N VAL A 222 17.09 3.64 1.91
CA VAL A 222 17.76 3.59 0.61
C VAL A 222 16.84 3.03 -0.47
N VAL A 223 16.12 1.93 -0.17
CA VAL A 223 15.05 1.38 -1.00
C VAL A 223 14.02 2.47 -1.31
N ASP A 224 13.50 3.13 -0.27
CA ASP A 224 12.54 4.20 -0.41
C ASP A 224 13.15 5.36 -1.20
N ARG A 225 14.38 5.80 -0.96
CA ARG A 225 15.00 6.90 -1.72
C ARG A 225 15.20 6.56 -3.19
N LEU A 226 15.72 5.38 -3.50
CA LEU A 226 16.02 4.97 -4.87
C LEU A 226 14.74 4.71 -5.68
N LEU A 227 13.67 4.29 -5.01
CA LEU A 227 12.41 3.93 -5.65
C LEU A 227 11.37 5.06 -5.57
N THR A 228 11.50 5.99 -4.62
CA THR A 228 10.70 7.24 -4.47
C THR A 228 11.34 8.43 -5.19
N LYS A 229 12.60 8.36 -5.64
CA LYS A 229 13.18 9.35 -6.58
C LYS A 229 12.44 9.42 -7.92
N ARG A 230 11.52 8.50 -8.18
CA ARG A 230 10.44 8.73 -9.13
C ARG A 230 9.42 9.64 -8.45
N LYS A 231 9.63 10.96 -8.62
CA LYS A 231 8.59 11.96 -8.39
C LYS A 231 7.34 11.43 -9.11
N ILE A 232 6.26 11.17 -8.37
CA ILE A 232 4.94 11.09 -8.99
C ILE A 232 4.71 12.50 -9.50
N LEU A 233 5.02 12.73 -10.78
CA LEU A 233 4.74 13.98 -11.44
C LEU A 233 3.22 14.05 -11.58
N TYR A 234 2.59 14.93 -10.80
CA TYR A 234 1.22 15.36 -11.09
C TYR A 234 1.24 16.09 -12.44
N LEU A 235 0.20 15.92 -13.26
CA LEU A 235 0.14 16.56 -14.59
C LEU A 235 0.21 18.09 -14.52
N SER A 236 -0.18 18.71 -13.41
CA SER A 236 -0.01 20.14 -13.14
C SER A 236 1.46 20.59 -12.99
N GLU A 237 2.39 19.65 -12.74
CA GLU A 237 3.83 19.92 -12.67
C GLU A 237 4.57 19.66 -13.99
N LEU A 238 3.93 19.00 -14.98
CA LEU A 238 4.52 18.72 -16.29
C LEU A 238 4.53 19.95 -17.21
N ASP A 239 3.56 20.86 -17.08
CA ASP A 239 3.50 22.10 -17.85
C ASP A 239 4.68 23.04 -17.54
N ARG A 240 5.22 22.99 -16.32
CA ARG A 240 6.39 23.79 -15.89
C ARG A 240 7.74 23.21 -16.31
N ILE A 241 7.78 21.94 -16.70
CA ILE A 241 9.01 21.26 -17.15
C ILE A 241 9.20 21.42 -18.67
N GLY A 242 8.11 21.66 -19.42
CA GLY A 242 8.16 21.94 -20.86
C GLY A 242 8.96 23.18 -21.27
N GLU A 243 9.22 24.11 -20.35
CA GLU A 243 9.97 25.35 -20.61
C GLU A 243 11.49 25.23 -20.38
N LYS A 244 11.97 24.12 -19.79
CA LYS A 244 13.41 23.89 -19.60
C LYS A 244 13.84 22.62 -20.32
N LEU A 245 14.57 22.82 -21.42
CA LEU A 245 15.28 21.75 -22.14
C LEU A 245 15.97 20.80 -21.15
N PRO A 246 15.78 19.47 -21.28
CA PRO A 246 16.34 18.53 -20.33
C PRO A 246 17.87 18.49 -20.44
N PRO A 247 18.61 18.45 -19.31
CA PRO A 247 20.01 18.08 -19.34
C PRO A 247 20.12 16.58 -19.64
N SER A 248 20.85 16.26 -20.71
CA SER A 248 21.52 14.98 -21.05
C SER A 248 20.74 13.65 -20.91
N PRO A 249 20.72 12.78 -21.95
CA PRO A 249 19.92 11.54 -22.00
C PRO A 249 20.36 10.38 -21.05
N TYR A 250 21.09 10.66 -19.97
CA TYR A 250 21.69 9.61 -19.11
C TYR A 250 21.08 9.42 -17.72
N SER A 251 19.86 9.90 -17.44
CA SER A 251 19.28 9.82 -16.09
C SER A 251 17.88 9.18 -15.98
N VAL A 252 17.56 8.20 -16.82
CA VAL A 252 16.41 7.30 -16.58
C VAL A 252 16.94 5.87 -16.42
N PRO A 253 16.67 5.16 -15.31
CA PRO A 253 17.06 3.76 -15.17
C PRO A 253 16.42 2.89 -16.27
N SER A 254 17.24 2.14 -17.02
CA SER A 254 16.85 1.37 -18.23
C SER A 254 15.65 0.43 -18.02
N ILE A 255 15.44 -0.05 -16.79
CA ILE A 255 14.36 -0.97 -16.40
C ILE A 255 12.95 -0.39 -16.67
N ILE A 256 12.77 0.94 -16.59
CA ILE A 256 11.46 1.59 -16.82
C ILE A 256 11.20 1.81 -18.30
N GLN A 257 12.25 2.18 -19.03
CA GLN A 257 12.16 2.44 -20.46
C GLN A 257 11.77 1.15 -21.20
N GLU A 258 12.21 -0.01 -20.69
CA GLU A 258 11.77 -1.31 -21.20
C GLU A 258 10.29 -1.61 -20.89
N GLN A 259 9.77 -1.28 -19.69
CA GLN A 259 8.39 -1.59 -19.29
C GLN A 259 7.31 -0.70 -19.96
N ILE A 260 7.61 0.57 -20.24
CA ILE A 260 6.69 1.50 -20.92
C ILE A 260 6.83 1.39 -22.46
N SER A 261 7.87 0.72 -22.96
CA SER A 261 7.99 0.44 -24.39
C SER A 261 6.99 -0.61 -24.87
N VAL A 262 6.74 -0.65 -26.18
CA VAL A 262 6.00 -1.73 -26.86
C VAL A 262 6.51 -3.11 -26.43
N LYS A 263 7.81 -3.25 -26.17
CA LYS A 263 8.45 -4.49 -25.72
C LYS A 263 7.97 -4.89 -24.33
N GLY A 264 7.87 -3.96 -23.38
CA GLY A 264 7.43 -4.22 -22.00
C GLY A 264 5.95 -4.57 -21.89
N LEU A 265 5.09 -3.88 -22.66
CA LEU A 265 3.67 -4.23 -22.74
C LEU A 265 3.50 -5.63 -23.37
N ALA A 266 4.23 -5.90 -24.45
CA ALA A 266 4.20 -7.22 -25.11
C ALA A 266 4.64 -8.34 -24.18
N GLU A 267 5.68 -8.12 -23.37
CA GLU A 267 6.16 -9.09 -22.38
C GLU A 267 5.13 -9.34 -21.27
N THR A 268 4.53 -8.29 -20.74
CA THR A 268 3.51 -8.40 -19.68
C THR A 268 2.29 -9.20 -20.16
N VAL A 269 1.78 -8.89 -21.35
CA VAL A 269 0.64 -9.61 -21.96
C VAL A 269 1.03 -11.04 -22.32
N ALA A 270 2.26 -11.26 -22.81
CA ALA A 270 2.77 -12.59 -23.13
C ALA A 270 2.84 -13.50 -21.90
N ASP A 271 3.35 -12.99 -20.77
CA ASP A 271 3.47 -13.76 -19.54
C ASP A 271 2.13 -14.08 -18.90
N GLU A 272 1.20 -13.13 -18.89
CA GLU A 272 -0.15 -13.33 -18.38
C GLU A 272 -0.90 -14.42 -19.18
N LYS A 273 -0.81 -14.36 -20.53
CA LYS A 273 -1.40 -15.37 -21.42
C LYS A 273 -0.74 -16.74 -21.31
N ALA A 274 0.58 -16.79 -21.19
CA ALA A 274 1.32 -18.04 -21.06
C ALA A 274 1.07 -18.73 -19.70
N LYS A 275 0.95 -17.96 -18.61
CA LYS A 275 0.53 -18.48 -17.30
C LYS A 275 -0.87 -19.06 -17.36
N ASN A 276 -1.76 -18.41 -18.10
CA ASN A 276 -3.16 -18.81 -18.29
C ASN A 276 -3.41 -19.69 -19.53
N ILE A 277 -2.39 -20.43 -20.02
CA ILE A 277 -2.49 -21.21 -21.27
C ILE A 277 -3.64 -22.24 -21.29
N LYS A 278 -3.98 -22.80 -20.12
CA LYS A 278 -5.07 -23.78 -19.97
C LYS A 278 -6.45 -23.20 -20.36
N HIS A 279 -6.62 -21.89 -20.21
CA HIS A 279 -7.84 -21.15 -20.54
C HIS A 279 -7.88 -20.68 -22.00
N GLN A 280 -6.82 -20.93 -22.78
CA GLN A 280 -6.78 -20.58 -24.21
C GLN A 280 -7.46 -21.67 -25.05
N ARG A 281 -7.86 -21.30 -26.27
CA ARG A 281 -8.45 -22.21 -27.26
C ARG A 281 -7.51 -23.38 -27.57
N PRO A 282 -8.02 -24.57 -27.95
CA PRO A 282 -7.21 -25.77 -28.16
C PRO A 282 -6.01 -25.54 -29.10
N ALA A 283 -6.20 -24.82 -30.21
CA ALA A 283 -5.11 -24.54 -31.16
C ALA A 283 -4.01 -23.65 -30.58
N ILE A 284 -4.36 -22.65 -29.76
CA ILE A 284 -3.39 -21.77 -29.08
C ILE A 284 -2.72 -22.51 -27.92
N ARG A 285 -3.46 -23.38 -27.22
CA ARG A 285 -2.92 -24.22 -26.14
C ARG A 285 -1.87 -25.21 -26.65
N ARG A 286 -2.08 -25.79 -27.84
CA ARG A 286 -1.15 -26.72 -28.50
C ARG A 286 0.21 -26.08 -28.84
N LEU A 287 0.31 -24.75 -28.88
CA LEU A 287 1.60 -24.06 -29.08
C LEU A 287 2.55 -24.25 -27.90
N GLY A 288 2.03 -24.42 -26.68
CA GLY A 288 2.83 -24.37 -25.46
C GLY A 288 3.18 -22.93 -25.05
N LYS A 289 3.68 -22.78 -23.82
CA LYS A 289 3.88 -21.46 -23.18
C LYS A 289 4.89 -20.61 -23.94
N ASP A 290 6.00 -21.20 -24.39
CA ASP A 290 7.10 -20.44 -24.97
C ASP A 290 6.78 -19.93 -26.38
N LYS A 291 6.19 -20.78 -27.23
CA LYS A 291 5.72 -20.35 -28.56
C LYS A 291 4.58 -19.34 -28.46
N LEU A 292 3.72 -19.43 -27.44
CA LEU A 292 2.67 -18.43 -27.20
C LEU A 292 3.26 -17.07 -26.82
N ARG A 293 4.29 -17.03 -25.96
CA ARG A 293 4.99 -15.77 -25.64
C ARG A 293 5.61 -15.15 -26.89
N GLN A 294 6.28 -15.97 -27.70
CA GLN A 294 6.90 -15.52 -28.94
C GLN A 294 5.87 -15.00 -29.94
N LEU A 295 4.73 -15.68 -30.10
CA LEU A 295 3.61 -15.22 -30.93
C LEU A 295 3.12 -13.84 -30.53
N ILE A 296 2.90 -13.62 -29.24
CA ILE A 296 2.42 -12.34 -28.71
C ILE A 296 3.47 -11.24 -28.94
N ARG A 297 4.75 -11.49 -28.64
CA ARG A 297 5.83 -10.55 -28.93
C ARG A 297 5.87 -10.16 -30.42
N THR A 298 5.78 -11.14 -31.32
CA THR A 298 5.76 -10.91 -32.76
C THR A 298 4.56 -10.07 -33.18
N VAL A 299 3.37 -10.29 -32.62
CA VAL A 299 2.18 -9.46 -32.88
C VAL A 299 2.42 -8.00 -32.51
N PHE A 300 2.89 -7.73 -31.29
CA PHE A 300 3.12 -6.37 -30.82
C PHE A 300 4.24 -5.67 -31.59
N SER A 301 5.35 -6.35 -31.88
CA SER A 301 6.42 -5.78 -32.70
C SER A 301 5.94 -5.45 -34.11
N ARG A 302 5.23 -6.36 -34.78
CA ARG A 302 4.72 -6.14 -36.15
C ARG A 302 3.72 -4.99 -36.22
N LEU A 303 2.92 -4.79 -35.18
CA LEU A 303 2.02 -3.63 -35.07
C LEU A 303 2.78 -2.32 -34.88
N ALA A 304 3.77 -2.30 -33.98
CA ALA A 304 4.54 -1.08 -33.70
C ALA A 304 5.37 -0.60 -34.90
N TYR A 305 5.86 -1.53 -35.73
CA TYR A 305 6.59 -1.20 -36.96
C TYR A 305 5.69 -1.09 -38.20
N GLY A 306 4.36 -1.09 -38.06
CA GLY A 306 3.42 -0.93 -39.19
C GLY A 306 3.36 -2.08 -40.19
N ASN A 307 4.03 -3.21 -39.91
CA ASN A 307 4.20 -4.34 -40.82
C ASN A 307 3.28 -5.53 -40.45
N TYR A 308 2.05 -5.24 -40.05
CA TYR A 308 1.12 -6.23 -39.54
C TYR A 308 0.36 -6.96 -40.66
N VAL A 309 0.74 -8.20 -40.93
CA VAL A 309 0.07 -9.08 -41.91
C VAL A 309 -0.28 -10.40 -41.22
N GLU A 310 -1.58 -10.68 -41.06
CA GLU A 310 -2.08 -11.82 -40.27
C GLU A 310 -1.55 -13.17 -40.77
N LYS A 311 -1.49 -13.34 -42.10
CA LYS A 311 -1.00 -14.57 -42.73
C LYS A 311 0.48 -14.83 -42.43
N ASP A 312 1.29 -13.76 -42.42
CA ASP A 312 2.74 -13.85 -42.24
C ASP A 312 3.11 -14.10 -40.78
N ILE A 313 2.27 -13.67 -39.84
CA ILE A 313 2.42 -13.95 -38.42
C ILE A 313 1.86 -15.33 -38.07
N ALA A 314 0.78 -15.79 -38.70
CA ALA A 314 0.15 -17.07 -38.35
C ALA A 314 0.95 -18.30 -38.82
N ARG A 315 1.54 -18.23 -40.02
CA ARG A 315 2.22 -19.36 -40.68
C ARG A 315 3.41 -19.93 -39.88
N PRO A 316 4.32 -19.13 -39.31
CA PRO A 316 5.45 -19.65 -38.52
C PRO A 316 5.04 -20.38 -37.24
N PHE A 317 3.82 -20.13 -36.75
CA PHE A 317 3.28 -20.76 -35.54
C PHE A 317 2.32 -21.91 -35.86
N GLY A 318 2.18 -22.31 -37.13
CA GLY A 318 1.29 -23.40 -37.54
C GLY A 318 -0.19 -23.08 -37.31
N LEU A 319 -0.56 -21.79 -37.25
CA LEU A 319 -1.94 -21.36 -37.07
C LEU A 319 -2.57 -21.07 -38.44
N SER A 320 -3.84 -21.49 -38.62
CA SER A 320 -4.62 -21.01 -39.75
C SER A 320 -4.93 -19.51 -39.58
N THR A 321 -5.07 -18.78 -40.69
CA THR A 321 -5.41 -17.35 -40.66
C THR A 321 -6.68 -17.09 -39.85
N ALA A 322 -7.69 -17.97 -39.96
CA ALA A 322 -8.93 -17.88 -39.18
C ALA A 322 -8.70 -18.07 -37.67
N THR A 323 -7.79 -18.96 -37.28
CA THR A 323 -7.44 -19.18 -35.86
C THR A 323 -6.67 -18.00 -35.29
N PHE A 324 -5.71 -17.48 -36.05
CA PHE A 324 -4.94 -16.31 -35.66
C PHE A 324 -5.80 -15.06 -35.60
N SER A 325 -6.71 -14.84 -36.56
CA SER A 325 -7.61 -13.68 -36.56
C SER A 325 -8.54 -13.65 -35.34
N ARG A 326 -9.05 -14.82 -34.90
CA ARG A 326 -9.83 -14.94 -33.66
C ARG A 326 -8.99 -14.70 -32.39
N PHE A 327 -7.68 -14.95 -32.46
CA PHE A 327 -6.77 -14.74 -31.35
C PHE A 327 -6.26 -13.30 -31.27
N ALA A 328 -5.74 -12.74 -32.35
CA ALA A 328 -5.02 -11.46 -32.39
C ALA A 328 -5.42 -10.55 -33.56
N GLY A 329 -6.47 -10.87 -34.33
CA GLY A 329 -6.85 -10.15 -35.54
C GLY A 329 -7.00 -8.64 -35.33
N ALA A 330 -6.54 -7.84 -36.28
CA ALA A 330 -6.56 -6.37 -36.18
C ALA A 330 -7.81 -5.75 -36.84
N ARG A 331 -8.52 -6.53 -37.66
CA ARG A 331 -9.68 -6.08 -38.45
C ARG A 331 -11.00 -6.42 -37.75
N TRP A 332 -11.25 -5.81 -36.59
CA TRP A 332 -12.56 -5.81 -35.95
C TRP A 332 -13.29 -4.52 -36.35
N LYS A 333 -14.03 -4.56 -37.47
CA LYS A 333 -14.82 -3.40 -37.91
C LYS A 333 -16.02 -3.23 -36.97
N LYS A 334 -16.39 -1.97 -36.68
CA LYS A 334 -17.78 -1.65 -36.32
C LYS A 334 -18.66 -2.15 -37.46
N CYS A 335 -19.46 -3.19 -37.25
CA CYS A 335 -20.64 -3.35 -38.08
C CYS A 335 -21.51 -2.12 -37.82
N GLY A 336 -21.84 -1.39 -38.89
CA GLY A 336 -22.78 -0.29 -38.82
C GLY A 336 -24.13 -0.79 -38.30
N ASP A 337 -24.73 0.05 -37.45
CA ASP A 337 -26.07 0.12 -36.86
C ASP A 337 -27.02 -1.08 -36.70
N ASP A 338 -26.76 -2.28 -37.20
CA ASP A 338 -27.62 -3.44 -36.94
C ASP A 338 -26.84 -4.64 -36.38
N THR A 339 -27.15 -4.89 -35.11
CA THR A 339 -27.24 -6.20 -34.43
C THR A 339 -26.12 -7.22 -34.67
N VAL A 340 -25.00 -7.02 -33.95
CA VAL A 340 -24.27 -7.97 -33.09
C VAL A 340 -22.84 -7.45 -32.96
N ALA A 341 -22.45 -6.99 -31.76
CA ALA A 341 -21.09 -6.55 -31.49
C ALA A 341 -20.11 -7.70 -31.80
N ALA A 342 -19.26 -7.52 -32.82
CA ALA A 342 -18.24 -8.51 -33.17
C ALA A 342 -17.36 -8.78 -31.93
N VAL A 343 -17.31 -10.04 -31.51
CA VAL A 343 -16.58 -10.46 -30.31
C VAL A 343 -15.10 -10.10 -30.48
N PRO A 344 -14.51 -9.28 -29.58
CA PRO A 344 -13.12 -8.86 -29.71
C PRO A 344 -12.20 -10.08 -29.59
N PRO A 345 -11.12 -10.14 -30.40
CA PRO A 345 -10.14 -11.23 -30.34
C PRO A 345 -9.54 -11.41 -28.95
N ASP A 346 -9.17 -12.65 -28.65
CA ASP A 346 -8.80 -13.08 -27.29
C ASP A 346 -7.59 -12.31 -26.74
N LEU A 347 -6.64 -11.90 -27.58
CA LEU A 347 -5.46 -11.12 -27.20
C LEU A 347 -5.85 -9.72 -26.76
N TRP A 348 -6.66 -9.01 -27.55
CA TRP A 348 -7.04 -7.62 -27.29
C TRP A 348 -7.88 -7.45 -26.03
N ARG A 349 -8.67 -8.46 -25.68
CA ARG A 349 -9.41 -8.48 -24.41
C ARG A 349 -8.48 -8.43 -23.20
N ASN A 350 -7.42 -9.22 -23.20
CA ASN A 350 -6.44 -9.20 -22.12
C ASN A 350 -5.56 -7.96 -22.15
N THR A 351 -5.16 -7.51 -23.34
CA THR A 351 -4.45 -6.24 -23.48
C THR A 351 -5.29 -5.11 -22.89
N ALA A 352 -6.60 -5.07 -23.15
CA ALA A 352 -7.50 -4.08 -22.56
C ALA A 352 -7.65 -4.24 -21.03
N GLU A 353 -7.67 -5.46 -20.49
CA GLU A 353 -7.63 -5.70 -19.03
C GLU A 353 -6.35 -5.15 -18.41
N VAL A 354 -5.19 -5.44 -19.00
CA VAL A 354 -3.88 -4.94 -18.54
C VAL A 354 -3.82 -3.40 -18.64
N LEU A 355 -4.34 -2.82 -19.72
CA LEU A 355 -4.39 -1.37 -19.91
C LEU A 355 -5.39 -0.70 -18.95
N SER A 356 -6.55 -1.31 -18.69
CA SER A 356 -7.57 -0.76 -17.79
C SER A 356 -7.25 -0.94 -16.30
N GLY A 357 -6.37 -1.88 -15.97
CA GLY A 357 -5.90 -2.11 -14.60
C GLY A 357 -4.83 -1.13 -14.12
N HIS A 358 -4.35 -0.22 -14.98
CA HIS A 358 -3.28 0.72 -14.67
C HIS A 358 -3.66 2.16 -15.03
N PRO A 359 -3.72 3.11 -14.08
CA PRO A 359 -4.15 4.49 -14.34
C PRO A 359 -3.35 5.18 -15.47
N ASP A 360 -2.04 4.93 -15.56
CA ASP A 360 -1.21 5.54 -16.61
C ASP A 360 -1.53 5.02 -18.02
N PHE A 361 -1.94 3.75 -18.16
CA PHE A 361 -2.36 3.19 -19.43
C PHE A 361 -3.77 3.66 -19.83
N VAL A 362 -4.65 3.90 -18.85
CA VAL A 362 -5.95 4.55 -19.06
C VAL A 362 -5.76 5.95 -19.64
N VAL A 363 -4.93 6.78 -19.02
CA VAL A 363 -4.66 8.15 -19.47
C VAL A 363 -3.96 8.16 -20.85
N ALA A 364 -3.03 7.22 -21.10
CA ALA A 364 -2.40 7.08 -22.42
C ALA A 364 -3.42 6.66 -23.50
N ALA A 365 -4.32 5.75 -23.17
CA ALA A 365 -5.40 5.33 -24.08
C ALA A 365 -6.43 6.44 -24.31
N GLU A 366 -6.71 7.30 -23.32
CA GLU A 366 -7.59 8.47 -23.45
C GLU A 366 -6.99 9.52 -24.38
N LYS A 367 -5.71 9.85 -24.20
CA LYS A 367 -4.97 10.78 -25.07
C LYS A 367 -4.80 10.27 -26.50
N ALA A 368 -4.65 8.96 -26.67
CA ALA A 368 -4.60 8.32 -27.99
C ALA A 368 -5.99 8.16 -28.65
N GLY A 369 -7.07 8.58 -27.98
CA GLY A 369 -8.44 8.50 -28.50
C GLY A 369 -9.01 7.08 -28.55
N VAL A 370 -8.33 6.10 -27.94
CA VAL A 370 -8.70 4.67 -27.99
C VAL A 370 -9.35 4.16 -26.71
N TRP A 371 -9.45 4.98 -25.65
CA TRP A 371 -9.99 4.55 -24.36
C TRP A 371 -11.43 4.06 -24.42
N LYS A 372 -12.28 4.67 -25.26
CA LYS A 372 -13.66 4.21 -25.46
C LYS A 372 -13.71 2.76 -25.96
N GLN A 373 -12.71 2.33 -26.73
CA GLN A 373 -12.59 0.96 -27.23
C GLN A 373 -12.02 0.03 -26.13
N VAL A 374 -11.02 0.48 -25.38
CA VAL A 374 -10.40 -0.29 -24.28
C VAL A 374 -11.38 -0.55 -23.13
N SER A 375 -12.14 0.47 -22.70
CA SER A 375 -13.16 0.36 -21.66
C SER A 375 -14.32 -0.53 -22.07
N GLN A 376 -14.80 -0.42 -23.31
CA GLN A 376 -15.83 -1.33 -23.85
C GLN A 376 -15.37 -2.80 -23.80
N MET A 377 -14.09 -3.08 -24.08
CA MET A 377 -13.54 -4.43 -24.02
C MET A 377 -13.44 -5.00 -22.60
N SER A 378 -13.08 -4.18 -21.60
CA SER A 378 -12.96 -4.64 -20.20
C SER A 378 -14.34 -4.89 -19.55
N HIS A 379 -15.36 -4.09 -19.90
CA HIS A 379 -16.72 -4.24 -19.36
C HIS A 379 -17.48 -5.48 -19.85
N ILE A 380 -17.20 -5.99 -21.07
CA ILE A 380 -17.91 -7.16 -21.64
C ILE A 380 -17.76 -8.42 -20.76
N LYS A 381 -16.62 -8.61 -20.09
CA LYS A 381 -16.35 -9.78 -19.25
C LYS A 381 -17.03 -9.73 -17.87
N ASN A 382 -17.27 -8.53 -17.34
CA ASN A 382 -17.98 -8.35 -16.06
C ASN A 382 -19.47 -8.71 -16.17
N LYS A 383 -20.06 -8.58 -17.36
CA LYS A 383 -21.41 -9.12 -17.64
C LYS A 383 -21.42 -10.64 -17.78
N THR A 384 -20.39 -11.26 -18.37
CA THR A 384 -20.32 -12.73 -18.56
C THR A 384 -19.97 -13.50 -17.29
N ARG A 385 -19.42 -12.85 -16.25
CA ARG A 385 -19.13 -13.47 -14.94
C ARG A 385 -20.30 -13.42 -13.94
N ARG A 386 -21.40 -12.74 -14.28
CA ARG A 386 -22.61 -12.61 -13.46
C ARG A 386 -23.77 -13.51 -13.93
N ILE A 387 -23.47 -14.50 -14.78
CA ILE A 387 -24.42 -15.55 -15.20
C ILE A 387 -23.92 -16.87 -14.64
#